data_AF-A0A3C0NWP4-F1
#
_entry.id   AF-A0A3C0NWP4-F1
#
_cell.length_a   1.000
_cell.length_b   1.000
_cell.length_c   1.000
_cell.angle_alpha   90.00
_cell.angle_beta   90.00
_cell.angle_gamma   90.00
#
_symmetry.space_group_name_H-M   'P 1'
#
loop_
_entity.id
_entity.type
_entity.pdbx_description
1 polymer ?
#
loop_
_entity_poly.entity_id
_entity_poly.type
_entity_poly.pdbx_seq_one_letter_code
_entity_poly.pdbx_strand_id
1 'polypeptide(L)'
;MNIPLGKTDIQAEVNRYALTAPTILLPILDGALKLSDISAARIGANWHGHLAAEVLPISMPQLSSALKWPQMQGQVSAQIPQVTYSGGILTVNGEMLFNVFDGKATVTNLTLHQPLSSQPVLQADMNLRNLDLGQLTRTFSFGAIEGKLDGDVANLEMQNWKTVKLDAKVQSSPGKY
;
A
#
# COMPACT_ATOMS: atom_id res chain seq x y z
N MET A 1 -0.53 -13.60 10.54
CA MET A 1 -1.13 -12.25 10.47
C MET A 1 -2.54 -12.44 9.92
N ASN A 2 -3.59 -11.98 10.61
CA ASN A 2 -4.97 -12.19 10.16
C ASN A 2 -5.72 -10.87 10.26
N ILE A 3 -6.05 -10.26 9.12
CA ILE A 3 -6.95 -9.12 9.05
C ILE A 3 -8.34 -9.68 8.75
N PRO A 4 -9.36 -9.43 9.59
CA PRO A 4 -10.70 -9.95 9.34
C PRO A 4 -11.27 -9.32 8.07
N LEU A 5 -11.81 -10.18 7.19
CA LEU A 5 -12.57 -9.76 6.02
C LEU A 5 -14.07 -9.77 6.38
N GLY A 6 -14.78 -8.71 6.01
CA GLY A 6 -16.24 -8.67 6.09
C GLY A 6 -16.90 -9.46 4.97
N LYS A 7 -18.22 -9.65 5.10
CA LYS A 7 -19.02 -10.25 4.02
C LYS A 7 -18.88 -9.41 2.74
N THR A 8 -18.67 -10.08 1.62
CA THR A 8 -18.43 -9.46 0.31
C THR A 8 -19.25 -10.22 -0.72
N ASP A 9 -20.05 -9.50 -1.49
CA ASP A 9 -20.69 -10.03 -2.69
C ASP A 9 -19.81 -9.72 -3.90
N ILE A 10 -19.53 -10.74 -4.71
CA ILE A 10 -18.66 -10.63 -5.89
C ILE A 10 -19.50 -10.91 -7.13
N GLN A 11 -19.55 -9.93 -8.04
CA GLN A 11 -20.07 -10.12 -9.39
C GLN A 11 -18.89 -10.21 -10.34
N ALA A 12 -18.72 -11.37 -10.97
CA ALA A 12 -17.63 -11.62 -11.88
C ALA A 12 -18.09 -12.50 -13.05
N GLU A 13 -17.51 -12.25 -14.22
CA GLU A 13 -17.67 -13.09 -15.39
C GLU A 13 -16.43 -13.96 -15.56
N VAL A 14 -16.64 -15.26 -15.77
CA VAL A 14 -15.56 -16.23 -15.95
C VAL A 14 -15.71 -16.86 -17.33
N ASN A 15 -14.64 -16.83 -18.11
CA ASN A 15 -14.59 -17.48 -19.41
C ASN A 15 -13.28 -18.25 -19.58
N ARG A 16 -13.34 -19.58 -19.40
CA ARG A 16 -12.21 -20.53 -19.47
C ARG A 16 -11.06 -20.14 -18.55
N TYR A 17 -10.13 -19.34 -19.06
CA TYR A 17 -8.94 -18.88 -18.34
C TYR A 17 -8.92 -17.36 -18.15
N ALA A 18 -10.05 -16.69 -18.36
CA ALA A 18 -10.25 -15.28 -18.12
C ALA A 18 -11.31 -15.03 -17.04
N LEU A 19 -11.11 -13.95 -16.29
CA LEU A 19 -11.97 -13.44 -15.24
C LEU A 19 -12.06 -11.92 -15.41
N THR A 20 -13.27 -11.37 -15.37
CA THR A 20 -13.47 -9.92 -15.25
C THR A 20 -14.45 -9.63 -14.12
N ALA A 21 -14.25 -8.50 -13.45
CA ALA A 21 -15.20 -7.99 -12.46
C ALA A 21 -15.16 -6.45 -12.49
N PRO A 22 -16.33 -5.77 -12.52
CA PRO A 22 -16.35 -4.31 -12.60
C PRO A 22 -15.85 -3.66 -11.32
N THR A 23 -16.31 -4.15 -10.16
CA THR A 23 -15.90 -3.66 -8.85
C THR A 23 -16.09 -4.75 -7.81
N ILE A 24 -15.13 -4.87 -6.89
CA ILE A 24 -15.23 -5.69 -5.68
C ILE A 24 -14.95 -4.79 -4.48
N LEU A 25 -15.87 -4.76 -3.53
CA LEU A 25 -15.69 -4.03 -2.27
C LEU A 25 -15.48 -5.04 -1.14
N LEU A 26 -14.27 -5.10 -0.60
CA LEU A 26 -13.88 -6.00 0.49
C LEU A 26 -13.84 -5.20 1.79
N PRO A 27 -14.84 -5.31 2.68
CA PRO A 27 -14.77 -4.64 3.98
C PRO A 27 -13.60 -5.22 4.78
N ILE A 28 -12.75 -4.35 5.32
CA ILE A 28 -11.61 -4.72 6.15
C ILE A 28 -11.56 -3.81 7.37
N LEU A 29 -11.52 -4.41 8.56
CA LEU A 29 -11.62 -3.66 9.83
C LEU A 29 -12.86 -2.75 9.82
N ASP A 30 -12.68 -1.44 10.02
CA ASP A 30 -13.72 -0.40 9.96
C ASP A 30 -13.76 0.37 8.63
N GLY A 31 -12.95 -0.04 7.65
CA GLY A 31 -12.91 0.50 6.30
C GLY A 31 -13.18 -0.57 5.23
N ALA A 32 -12.62 -0.38 4.04
CA ALA A 32 -12.73 -1.34 2.95
C ALA A 32 -11.58 -1.20 1.93
N LEU A 33 -11.26 -2.30 1.26
CA LEU A 33 -10.48 -2.32 0.03
C LEU A 33 -11.45 -2.42 -1.15
N LYS A 34 -11.51 -1.38 -1.96
CA LYS A 34 -12.25 -1.36 -3.21
C LYS A 34 -11.30 -1.68 -4.36
N LEU A 35 -11.67 -2.64 -5.18
CA LEU A 35 -10.98 -3.00 -6.42
C LEU A 35 -11.89 -2.66 -7.59
N SER A 36 -11.34 -2.07 -8.65
CA SER A 36 -12.08 -1.76 -9.89
C SER A 36 -11.29 -2.17 -11.12
N ASP A 37 -11.97 -2.24 -12.26
CA ASP A 37 -11.36 -2.55 -13.56
C ASP A 37 -10.58 -3.86 -13.53
N ILE A 38 -11.17 -4.89 -12.90
CA ILE A 38 -10.49 -6.15 -12.63
C ILE A 38 -10.57 -7.01 -13.87
N SER A 39 -9.41 -7.41 -14.37
CA SER A 39 -9.28 -8.39 -15.43
C SER A 39 -8.08 -9.29 -15.15
N ALA A 40 -8.27 -10.59 -15.32
CA ALA A 40 -7.17 -11.56 -15.30
C ALA A 40 -7.40 -12.57 -16.42
N ALA A 41 -6.37 -12.90 -17.18
CA ALA A 41 -6.41 -13.88 -18.24
C ALA A 41 -5.11 -14.68 -18.30
N ARG A 42 -5.21 -15.98 -18.56
CA ARG A 42 -4.04 -16.81 -18.87
C ARG A 42 -3.86 -16.89 -20.38
N ILE A 43 -2.71 -16.42 -20.86
CA ILE A 43 -2.32 -16.47 -22.27
C ILE A 43 -1.06 -17.33 -22.38
N GLY A 44 -1.18 -18.48 -23.03
CA GLY A 44 -0.14 -19.51 -23.00
C GLY A 44 0.13 -19.99 -21.57
N ALA A 45 1.38 -19.92 -21.12
CA ALA A 45 1.76 -20.31 -19.76
C ALA A 45 1.56 -19.19 -18.72
N ASN A 46 1.39 -17.94 -19.16
CA ASN A 46 1.50 -16.76 -18.31
C ASN A 46 0.14 -16.19 -17.93
N TRP A 47 0.08 -15.66 -16.70
CA TRP A 47 -1.02 -14.83 -16.27
C TRP A 47 -0.77 -13.38 -16.66
N HIS A 48 -1.84 -12.72 -17.08
CA HIS A 48 -1.91 -11.31 -17.38
C HIS A 48 -3.11 -10.74 -16.65
N GLY A 49 -3.02 -9.51 -16.19
CA GLY A 49 -4.16 -8.88 -15.55
C GLY A 49 -3.93 -7.43 -15.24
N HIS A 50 -5.01 -6.77 -14.84
CA HIS A 50 -4.97 -5.44 -14.29
C HIS A 50 -6.10 -5.23 -13.30
N LEU A 51 -5.92 -4.23 -12.45
CA LEU A 51 -6.93 -3.70 -11.54
C LEU A 51 -6.50 -2.29 -11.11
N ALA A 52 -7.44 -1.47 -10.66
CA ALA A 52 -7.15 -0.34 -9.79
C ALA A 52 -7.63 -0.65 -8.37
N ALA A 53 -7.09 0.05 -7.38
CA ALA A 53 -7.43 -0.19 -5.98
C ALA A 53 -7.54 1.11 -5.18
N GLU A 54 -8.45 1.11 -4.21
CA GLU A 54 -8.66 2.19 -3.26
C GLU A 54 -8.82 1.57 -1.87
N VAL A 55 -8.06 2.06 -0.89
CA VAL A 55 -8.25 1.73 0.53
C VAL A 55 -9.06 2.88 1.13
N LEU A 56 -10.34 2.60 1.42
CA LEU A 56 -11.17 3.51 2.19
C LEU A 56 -10.55 3.68 3.59
N PRO A 57 -10.75 4.83 4.27
CA PRO A 57 -10.13 5.09 5.56
C PRO A 57 -10.30 3.94 6.56
N ILE A 58 -9.18 3.49 7.12
CA ILE A 58 -9.09 2.44 8.15
C ILE A 58 -8.46 3.04 9.39
N SER A 59 -9.00 2.72 10.57
CA SER A 59 -8.44 3.10 11.86
C SER A 59 -7.06 2.50 12.09
N MET A 60 -6.05 3.36 12.30
CA MET A 60 -4.69 2.93 12.67
C MET A 60 -4.64 2.16 13.99
N PRO A 61 -5.43 2.50 15.04
CA PRO A 61 -5.53 1.67 16.23
C PRO A 61 -5.95 0.22 15.94
N GLN A 62 -6.97 0.03 15.09
CA GLN A 62 -7.45 -1.31 14.71
C GLN A 62 -6.41 -2.04 13.84
N LEU A 63 -5.84 -1.34 12.85
CA LEU A 63 -4.85 -1.90 11.94
C LEU A 63 -3.58 -2.31 12.68
N SER A 64 -3.03 -1.43 13.51
CA SER A 64 -1.83 -1.73 14.30
C SER A 64 -2.06 -2.90 15.26
N SER A 65 -3.24 -3.01 15.87
CA SER A 65 -3.60 -4.16 16.70
C SER A 65 -3.65 -5.47 15.90
N ALA A 66 -4.33 -5.46 14.74
CA ALA A 66 -4.43 -6.63 13.86
C ALA A 66 -3.07 -7.09 13.31
N LEU A 67 -2.17 -6.14 13.04
CA LEU A 67 -0.82 -6.39 12.55
C LEU A 67 0.21 -6.65 13.65
N LYS A 68 -0.18 -6.53 14.93
CA LYS A 68 0.71 -6.61 16.11
C LYS A 68 1.85 -5.58 16.05
N TRP A 69 1.58 -4.42 15.48
CA TRP A 69 2.47 -3.27 15.52
C TRP A 69 2.28 -2.49 16.82
N PRO A 70 3.23 -1.61 17.18
CA PRO A 70 2.97 -0.59 18.19
C PRO A 70 1.66 0.11 17.87
N GLN A 71 0.82 0.34 18.89
CA GLN A 71 -0.42 1.06 18.71
C GLN A 71 -0.13 2.40 18.03
N MET A 72 -0.86 2.71 16.96
CA MET A 72 -0.70 3.96 16.23
C MET A 72 -2.05 4.67 16.18
N GLN A 73 -2.02 5.99 16.01
CA GLN A 73 -3.22 6.82 15.97
C GLN A 73 -3.51 7.31 14.56
N GLY A 74 -4.69 7.90 14.38
CA GLY A 74 -5.16 8.39 13.10
C GLY A 74 -5.79 7.31 12.23
N GLN A 75 -5.77 7.55 10.92
CA GLN A 75 -6.33 6.68 9.90
C GLN A 75 -5.35 6.52 8.73
N VAL A 76 -5.51 5.45 7.97
CA VAL A 76 -4.81 5.25 6.70
C VAL A 76 -5.82 5.08 5.57
N SER A 77 -5.54 5.69 4.42
CA SER A 77 -6.26 5.48 3.16
C SER A 77 -5.27 5.49 2.00
N ALA A 78 -5.67 4.93 0.86
CA ALA A 78 -4.82 4.87 -0.32
C ALA A 78 -5.61 4.92 -1.62
N GLN A 79 -5.00 5.51 -2.65
CA GLN A 79 -5.45 5.48 -4.03
C GLN A 79 -4.32 4.90 -4.88
N ILE A 80 -4.61 3.79 -5.53
CA ILE A 80 -3.67 3.02 -6.34
C ILE A 80 -4.24 3.03 -7.76
N PRO A 81 -3.59 3.72 -8.71
CA PRO A 81 -4.03 3.71 -10.09
C PRO A 81 -3.85 2.31 -10.69
N GLN A 82 -4.11 2.16 -11.98
CA GLN A 82 -4.08 0.85 -12.61
C GLN A 82 -2.73 0.15 -12.40
N VAL A 83 -2.82 -0.99 -11.72
CA VAL A 83 -1.79 -1.99 -11.56
C VAL A 83 -1.93 -2.97 -12.72
N THR A 84 -0.82 -3.32 -13.36
CA THR A 84 -0.80 -4.39 -14.35
C THR A 84 0.10 -5.51 -13.89
N TYR A 85 -0.29 -6.75 -14.17
CA TYR A 85 0.53 -7.93 -13.98
C TYR A 85 0.71 -8.61 -15.33
N SER A 86 1.94 -8.93 -15.69
CA SER A 86 2.25 -9.62 -16.93
C SER A 86 3.51 -10.46 -16.77
N GLY A 87 3.40 -11.77 -16.97
CA GLY A 87 4.58 -12.65 -17.04
C GLY A 87 5.46 -12.61 -15.79
N GLY A 88 4.86 -12.45 -14.60
CA GLY A 88 5.59 -12.39 -13.33
C GLY A 88 6.02 -10.98 -12.91
N ILE A 89 5.73 -9.94 -13.68
CA ILE A 89 6.07 -8.55 -13.31
C ILE A 89 4.78 -7.80 -13.03
N LEU A 90 4.73 -7.12 -11.89
CA LEU A 90 3.67 -6.18 -11.52
C LEU A 90 4.22 -4.76 -11.64
N THR A 91 3.49 -3.87 -12.32
CA THR A 91 3.82 -2.45 -12.46
C THR A 91 2.61 -1.58 -12.16
N VAL A 92 2.86 -0.32 -11.81
CA VAL A 92 1.82 0.68 -11.57
C VAL A 92 1.98 1.81 -12.57
N ASN A 93 0.90 2.20 -13.25
CA ASN A 93 0.91 3.33 -14.16
C ASN A 93 0.47 4.60 -13.42
N GLY A 94 1.45 5.42 -13.03
CA GLY A 94 1.24 6.66 -12.30
C GLY A 94 1.71 6.58 -10.85
N GLU A 95 1.18 7.45 -10.01
CA GLU A 95 1.58 7.59 -8.61
C GLU A 95 0.55 6.95 -7.70
N MET A 96 1.01 6.16 -6.72
CA MET A 96 0.15 5.72 -5.62
C MET A 96 0.18 6.78 -4.54
N LEU A 97 -0.99 7.17 -4.05
CA LEU A 97 -1.13 8.15 -2.98
C LEU A 97 -1.67 7.46 -1.73
N PHE A 98 -1.03 7.71 -0.59
CA PHE A 98 -1.47 7.26 0.72
C PHE A 98 -1.65 8.49 1.61
N ASN A 99 -2.75 8.54 2.36
CA ASN A 99 -2.90 9.48 3.47
C ASN A 99 -2.71 8.69 4.76
N VAL A 100 -1.73 9.09 5.57
CA VAL A 100 -1.37 8.42 6.82
C VAL A 100 -0.71 9.42 7.76
N PHE A 101 -0.98 9.30 9.07
CA PHE A 101 -0.44 10.20 10.10
C PHE A 101 -0.66 11.69 9.81
N ASP A 102 -1.87 12.07 9.36
CA ASP A 102 -2.23 13.42 8.90
C ASP A 102 -1.32 14.02 7.80
N GLY A 103 -0.49 13.18 7.17
CA GLY A 103 0.37 13.53 6.06
C GLY A 103 0.08 12.69 4.83
N LYS A 104 0.98 12.80 3.85
CA LYS A 104 0.87 12.11 2.57
C LYS A 104 2.14 11.31 2.29
N ALA A 105 1.97 10.10 1.78
CA ALA A 105 3.03 9.33 1.15
C ALA A 105 2.67 9.11 -0.32
N THR A 106 3.60 9.44 -1.21
CA THR A 106 3.50 9.16 -2.65
C THR A 106 4.52 8.09 -2.99
N VAL A 107 4.12 7.08 -3.75
CA VAL A 107 5.01 6.02 -4.26
C VAL A 107 4.96 6.01 -5.78
N THR A 108 6.14 6.06 -6.40
CA THR A 108 6.31 6.10 -7.85
C THR A 108 7.29 5.03 -8.31
N ASN A 109 7.34 4.79 -9.62
CA ASN A 109 8.25 3.82 -10.24
C ASN A 109 8.15 2.40 -9.64
N LEU A 110 6.96 2.03 -9.13
CA LEU A 110 6.79 0.73 -8.50
C LEU A 110 6.84 -0.39 -9.55
N THR A 111 7.79 -1.29 -9.35
CA THR A 111 7.87 -2.57 -10.05
C THR A 111 8.05 -3.67 -9.02
N LEU A 112 7.31 -4.76 -9.17
CA LEU A 112 7.41 -5.94 -8.32
C LEU A 112 7.59 -7.19 -9.18
N HIS A 113 8.78 -7.77 -9.13
CA HIS A 113 9.12 -9.00 -9.82
C HIS A 113 8.74 -10.21 -8.96
N GLN A 114 8.10 -11.17 -9.61
CA GLN A 114 7.67 -12.45 -9.06
C GLN A 114 6.89 -12.30 -7.74
N PRO A 115 5.79 -11.52 -7.69
CA PRO A 115 5.05 -11.22 -6.45
C PRO A 115 4.53 -12.45 -5.70
N LEU A 116 4.35 -13.56 -6.41
CA LEU A 116 3.83 -14.83 -5.88
C LEU A 116 4.94 -15.87 -5.60
N SER A 117 6.22 -15.50 -5.75
CA SER A 117 7.35 -16.37 -5.43
C SER A 117 7.80 -16.20 -3.97
N SER A 118 8.72 -17.05 -3.52
CA SER A 118 9.36 -16.92 -2.20
C SER A 118 10.45 -15.84 -2.15
N GLN A 119 10.82 -15.25 -3.28
CA GLN A 119 11.90 -14.26 -3.40
C GLN A 119 11.46 -13.10 -4.30
N PRO A 120 10.42 -12.34 -3.92
CA PRO A 120 10.00 -11.17 -4.67
C PRO A 120 11.07 -10.08 -4.63
N VAL A 121 11.18 -9.31 -5.73
CA VAL A 121 12.03 -8.12 -5.80
C VAL A 121 11.14 -6.90 -6.06
N LEU A 122 11.16 -5.95 -5.14
CA LEU A 122 10.42 -4.69 -5.23
C LEU A 122 11.39 -3.55 -5.51
N GLN A 123 11.03 -2.68 -6.45
CA GLN A 123 11.70 -1.41 -6.71
C GLN A 123 10.68 -0.29 -6.70
N ALA A 124 11.03 0.85 -6.09
CA ALA A 124 10.17 2.04 -6.04
C ALA A 124 10.95 3.30 -5.62
N ASP A 125 10.32 4.45 -5.77
CA ASP A 125 10.68 5.70 -5.10
C ASP A 125 9.51 6.16 -4.21
N MET A 126 9.81 6.87 -3.13
CA MET A 126 8.79 7.33 -2.17
C MET A 126 9.06 8.76 -1.68
N ASN A 127 7.99 9.55 -1.56
CA ASN A 127 8.02 10.88 -0.94
C ASN A 127 7.00 10.93 0.20
N LEU A 128 7.45 11.36 1.38
CA LEU A 128 6.65 11.54 2.58
C LEU A 128 6.59 13.03 2.89
N ARG A 129 5.38 13.58 3.11
CA ARG A 129 5.20 15.00 3.39
C ARG A 129 4.27 15.20 4.57
N ASN A 130 4.69 16.06 5.49
CA ASN A 130 3.92 16.53 6.64
C ASN A 130 3.41 15.41 7.55
N LEU A 131 4.19 14.34 7.75
CA LEU A 131 3.79 13.26 8.66
C LEU A 131 3.81 13.77 10.10
N ASP A 132 2.70 13.63 10.83
CA ASP A 132 2.59 14.02 12.22
C ASP A 132 3.35 13.05 13.13
N LEU A 133 4.41 13.53 13.77
CA LEU A 133 5.26 12.72 14.65
C LEU A 133 4.55 12.32 15.94
N GLY A 134 3.57 13.11 16.39
CA GLY A 134 2.75 12.78 17.55
C GLY A 134 1.94 11.52 17.29
N GLN A 135 1.31 11.39 16.11
CA GLN A 135 0.56 10.18 15.74
C GLN A 135 1.46 8.95 15.59
N LEU A 136 2.71 9.13 15.15
CA LEU A 136 3.67 8.06 14.92
C LEU A 136 4.33 7.56 16.21
N THR A 137 4.58 8.46 17.18
CA THR A 137 5.47 8.17 18.31
C THR A 137 4.79 8.09 19.67
N ARG A 138 3.52 8.50 19.81
CA ARG A 138 2.85 8.59 21.12
C ARG A 138 2.81 7.29 21.94
N THR A 139 3.00 6.14 21.29
CA THR A 139 3.03 4.83 21.97
C THR A 139 4.39 4.47 22.57
N PHE A 140 5.44 5.22 22.26
CA PHE A 140 6.75 4.95 22.85
C PHE A 140 6.94 5.67 24.18
N SER A 141 7.43 4.93 25.18
CA SER A 141 7.61 5.40 26.56
C SER A 141 8.76 6.39 26.76
N PHE A 142 9.45 6.81 25.69
CA PHE A 142 10.62 7.70 25.76
C PHE A 142 10.28 9.21 25.67
N GLY A 143 8.99 9.57 25.63
CA GLY A 143 8.51 10.95 25.52
C GLY A 143 7.82 11.22 24.19
N ALA A 144 6.88 12.17 24.17
CA ALA A 144 6.18 12.54 22.94
C ALA A 144 7.10 13.36 22.04
N ILE A 145 7.32 12.89 20.80
CA ILE A 145 7.97 13.69 19.75
C ILE A 145 6.87 14.44 19.01
N GLU A 146 6.93 15.76 19.02
CA GLU A 146 6.00 16.64 18.34
C GLU A 146 6.61 17.20 17.05
N GLY A 147 5.77 17.83 16.23
CA GLY A 147 6.14 18.39 14.94
C GLY A 147 5.83 17.47 13.77
N LYS A 148 6.31 17.86 12.59
CA LYS A 148 6.05 17.16 11.34
C LYS A 148 7.34 16.73 10.66
N LEU A 149 7.25 15.65 9.89
CA LEU A 149 8.37 15.04 9.20
C LEU A 149 8.11 14.92 7.69
N ASP A 150 9.13 15.32 6.94
CA ASP A 150 9.24 15.05 5.51
C ASP A 150 10.35 14.00 5.30
N GLY A 151 10.15 13.17 4.28
CA GLY A 151 11.14 12.16 3.90
C GLY A 151 11.12 11.89 2.41
N ASP A 152 12.28 11.54 1.88
CA ASP A 152 12.44 11.14 0.49
C ASP A 152 13.26 9.85 0.47
N VAL A 153 12.76 8.84 -0.26
CA VAL A 153 13.47 7.58 -0.50
C VAL A 153 13.58 7.38 -2.00
N ALA A 154 14.81 7.39 -2.51
CA ALA A 154 15.11 7.11 -3.90
C ALA A 154 15.78 5.74 -4.04
N ASN A 155 15.58 5.10 -5.20
CA ASN A 155 16.20 3.83 -5.56
C ASN A 155 15.99 2.73 -4.49
N LEU A 156 14.79 2.66 -3.90
CA LEU A 156 14.46 1.58 -2.99
C LEU A 156 14.51 0.26 -3.76
N GLU A 157 15.27 -0.69 -3.24
CA GLU A 157 15.21 -2.09 -3.66
C GLU A 157 15.03 -2.97 -2.43
N MET A 158 14.03 -3.84 -2.49
CA MET A 158 13.79 -4.87 -1.49
C MET A 158 13.85 -6.24 -2.15
N GLN A 159 14.57 -7.16 -1.52
CA GLN A 159 14.60 -8.56 -1.91
C GLN A 159 14.03 -9.39 -0.77
N ASN A 160 13.04 -10.23 -1.06
CA ASN A 160 12.33 -11.00 -0.04
C ASN A 160 11.86 -10.13 1.14
N TRP A 161 11.28 -8.97 0.80
CA TRP A 161 10.78 -7.97 1.76
C TRP A 161 11.82 -7.39 2.72
N LYS A 162 13.11 -7.56 2.41
CA LYS A 162 14.22 -6.92 3.13
C LYS A 162 14.84 -5.87 2.24
N THR A 163 15.03 -4.67 2.78
CA THR A 163 15.74 -3.60 2.08
C THR A 163 17.18 -4.01 1.81
N VAL A 164 17.60 -3.93 0.55
CA VAL A 164 18.99 -4.19 0.13
C VAL A 164 19.68 -2.92 -0.39
N LYS A 165 18.90 -1.95 -0.86
CA LYS A 165 19.38 -0.65 -1.34
C LYS A 165 18.32 0.41 -1.09
N LEU A 166 18.74 1.59 -0.66
CA LEU A 166 17.97 2.83 -0.69
C LEU A 166 18.91 4.03 -0.57
N ASP A 167 18.45 5.20 -1.02
CA ASP A 167 18.96 6.51 -0.65
C ASP A 167 17.83 7.24 0.06
N ALA A 168 17.99 7.54 1.36
CA ALA A 168 16.93 8.15 2.17
C ALA A 168 17.40 9.46 2.79
N LYS A 169 16.54 10.47 2.70
CA LYS A 169 16.65 11.75 3.40
C LYS A 169 15.44 11.94 4.29
N VAL A 170 15.67 12.41 5.50
CA VAL A 170 14.62 12.66 6.49
C VAL A 170 14.90 14.00 7.14
N GLN A 171 13.88 14.84 7.26
CA GLN A 171 13.99 16.17 7.83
C GLN A 171 12.68 16.58 8.50
N SER A 172 12.75 17.51 9.45
CA SER A 172 11.55 18.19 9.94
C SER A 172 10.89 18.96 8.80
N SER A 173 9.58 18.88 8.69
CA SER A 173 8.83 19.70 7.74
C SER A 173 8.99 21.18 8.11
N PRO A 174 8.99 22.12 7.14
CA PRO A 174 8.98 23.56 7.45
C PRO A 174 7.76 23.94 8.30
N GLY A 175 7.94 24.78 9.31
CA GLY A 175 6.85 25.28 10.16
C GLY A 175 7.32 25.77 11.53
N LYS A 176 6.47 26.51 12.22
CA LYS A 176 6.64 26.79 13.66
C LYS A 176 5.77 25.76 14.39
N TYR A 177 6.41 24.86 15.12
CA TYR A 177 5.77 23.81 15.92
C TYR A 177 6.07 24.09 17.39
#